data_AF-A0A2N3DCE4-F1
#
_entry.id   AF-A0A2N3DCE4-F1
#
_cell.length_a   1.000
_cell.length_b   1.000
_cell.length_c   1.000
_cell.angle_alpha   90.00
_cell.angle_beta   90.00
_cell.angle_gamma   90.00
#
_symmetry.space_group_name_H-M   'P 1'
#
loop_
_entity.id
_entity.type
_entity.pdbx_description
1 polymer ?
#
loop_
_entity_poly.entity_id
_entity_poly.type
_entity_poly.pdbx_seq_one_letter_code
_entity_poly.pdbx_strand_id
1 'polypeptide(L)' 'MSARVVVIGAGIGGLVSAALLAARGAKVTVLEKESWI' A
#
# COMPACT_ATOMS: atom_id res chain seq x y z
N MET A 1 17.69 -2.20 -3.05
CA MET A 1 16.96 -0.95 -3.36
C MET A 1 15.77 -0.84 -2.44
N SER A 2 15.69 0.18 -1.59
CA SER A 2 14.45 0.47 -0.84
C SER A 2 13.56 1.33 -1.72
N ALA A 3 12.66 0.68 -2.48
CA ALA A 3 11.69 1.39 -3.31
C ALA A 3 10.66 2.09 -2.41
N ARG A 4 10.33 3.35 -2.72
CA ARG A 4 9.22 4.07 -2.08
C ARG A 4 8.00 3.97 -2.98
N VAL A 5 6.88 3.48 -2.45
CA VAL A 5 5.67 3.22 -3.23
C VAL A 5 4.46 3.85 -2.54
N VAL A 6 3.61 4.52 -3.32
CA VAL A 6 2.30 5.00 -2.87
C VAL A 6 1.22 4.15 -3.53
N VAL A 7 0.29 3.62 -2.73
CA VAL A 7 -0.90 2.89 -3.19
C VAL A 7 -2.12 3.78 -2.92
N ILE A 8 -2.92 4.05 -3.95
CA ILE A 8 -4.15 4.83 -3.84
C ILE A 8 -5.34 3.87 -3.84
N GLY A 9 -6.11 3.88 -2.75
CA GLY A 9 -7.21 2.97 -2.45
C GLY A 9 -6.79 1.83 -1.50
N ALA A 10 -7.55 1.65 -0.42
CA ALA A 10 -7.38 0.61 0.59
C ALA A 10 -8.47 -0.48 0.52
N GLY A 11 -9.08 -0.68 -0.66
CA GLY A 11 -9.83 -1.90 -0.96
C GLY A 11 -8.91 -3.13 -1.01
N ILE A 12 -9.50 -4.33 -1.20
CA ILE A 12 -8.76 -5.60 -1.19
C ILE A 12 -7.55 -5.62 -2.13
N GLY A 13 -7.69 -5.10 -3.35
CA GLY A 13 -6.58 -5.03 -4.31
C GLY A 13 -5.44 -4.12 -3.86
N GLY A 14 -5.78 -2.98 -3.24
CA GLY A 14 -4.81 -2.01 -2.74
C GLY A 14 -4.03 -2.55 -1.56
N LEU A 15 -4.72 -3.13 -0.57
CA LEU A 15 -4.08 -3.71 0.61
C LEU A 15 -3.23 -4.95 0.28
N VAL A 16 -3.69 -5.83 -0.61
CA VAL A 16 -2.89 -6.99 -1.07
C VAL A 16 -1.63 -6.51 -1.80
N SER A 17 -1.75 -5.51 -2.67
CA SER A 17 -0.60 -4.92 -3.36
C SER A 17 0.38 -4.30 -2.37
N ALA A 18 -0.11 -3.49 -1.42
CA ALA A 18 0.70 -2.87 -0.38
C ALA A 18 1.44 -3.91 0.47
N ALA A 19 0.76 -4.97 0.90
CA ALA A 19 1.34 -6.04 1.69
C ALA A 19 2.46 -6.79 0.92
N LEU A 20 2.21 -7.15 -0.34
CA LEU A 20 3.21 -7.84 -1.18
C LEU A 20 4.44 -6.97 -1.47
N LEU A 21 4.25 -5.66 -1.63
CA LEU A 21 5.35 -4.71 -1.83
C LEU A 21 6.15 -4.50 -0.55
N ALA A 22 5.46 -4.35 0.60
CA ALA A 22 6.10 -4.21 1.90
C ALA A 22 6.91 -5.48 2.28
N ALA A 23 6.35 -6.67 2.03
CA ALA A 23 7.05 -7.94 2.22
C ALA A 23 8.32 -8.08 1.38
N ARG A 24 8.42 -7.36 0.25
CA ARG A 24 9.62 -7.28 -0.60
C ARG A 24 10.58 -6.15 -0.22
N GLY A 25 10.34 -5.46 0.91
CA GLY A 25 11.22 -4.42 1.43
C GLY A 25 10.98 -3.02 0.86
N ALA A 26 9.85 -2.80 0.16
CA ALA A 26 9.44 -1.46 -0.23
C ALA A 26 8.89 -0.68 0.98
N LYS A 27 9.18 0.62 1.04
CA LYS A 27 8.51 1.54 1.96
C LYS A 27 7.19 1.98 1.32
N VAL A 28 6.08 1.47 1.84
CA VAL A 28 4.74 1.69 1.27
C VAL A 28 3.96 2.72 2.07
N THR A 29 3.25 3.59 1.38
CA THR A 29 2.22 4.48 1.94
C THR A 29 0.90 4.21 1.22
N VAL A 30 -0.17 3.94 1.97
CA VAL A 30 -1.52 3.75 1.42
C VAL A 30 -2.33 5.01 1.69
N LEU A 31 -3.06 5.48 0.68
CA LEU A 31 -3.98 6.61 0.79
C LEU A 31 -5.40 6.10 0.49
N GLU A 32 -6.33 6.32 1.42
CA GLU A 32 -7.75 6.01 1.27
C GLU A 32 -8.56 7.27 1.50
N LYS A 33 -9.61 7.48 0.69
CA LYS A 33 -10.50 8.63 0.82
C LYS A 33 -11.45 8.45 2.01
N GLU A 34 -11.86 7.21 2.25
CA GLU A 34 -12.76 6.86 3.32
C GLU A 34 -12.02 6.86 4.66
N SER A 35 -12.66 7.39 5.70
CA SER A 35 -12.08 7.39 7.05
C SER A 35 -12.31 6.08 7.81
N TRP A 36 -12.97 5.10 7.19
CA TRP A 36 -13.47 3.88 7.84
C TRP A 36 -12.73 2.60 7.45
N ILE A 37 -11.47 2.72 7.05
CA ILE A 37 -10.52 1.61 6.88
C ILE A 37 -9.31 1.84 7.79
#